data_AF-A0A7J6NG51-F1
#
_entry.id   AF-A0A7J6NG51-F1
#
_cell.length_a   1.000
_cell.length_b   1.000
_cell.length_c   1.000
_cell.angle_alpha   90.00
_cell.angle_beta   90.00
_cell.angle_gamma   90.00
#
_symmetry.space_group_name_H-M   'P 1'
#
loop_
_entity.id
_entity.type
_entity.pdbx_description
1 polymer ?
#
loop_
_entity_poly.entity_id
_entity_poly.type
_entity_poly.pdbx_seq_one_letter_code
_entity_poly.pdbx_strand_id
1 'polypeptide(L)'
;MKSTTTSVDAPSDETPSLRAFGMVMIILGQVVQALQVVVEERLLRHHTIAPFLITGMEGVWGTLFMFVIAFPIIYMIPGADAGSAENPIDTMVMIENSTGLQWLILLYIFSVFTYNMSGILVTYALSAVHRTMLEASRTAVIWIVDLTIHSIAPSSPFGEVWTMWSWLQLFGFGLLVFGQAVYSDIIRLPGFYYDLTPPKPEYLRSPAAMMGYFDARQLCVDSLQLVHVIHRMMEFQDS
;
A
#
# COMPACT_ATOMS: atom_id res chain seq x y z
N MET A 1 -12.71 49.08 -10.96
CA MET A 1 -13.27 47.75 -10.62
C MET A 1 -12.85 46.80 -11.73
N LYS A 2 -11.70 46.14 -11.57
CA LYS A 2 -11.07 45.26 -12.58
C LYS A 2 -11.30 43.83 -12.11
N SER A 3 -12.08 43.07 -12.87
CA SER A 3 -12.39 41.67 -12.62
C SER A 3 -11.16 40.80 -12.93
N THR A 4 -10.47 40.36 -11.88
CA THR A 4 -9.47 39.29 -11.99
C THR A 4 -10.22 37.97 -11.94
N THR A 5 -10.68 37.50 -13.10
CA THR A 5 -10.99 36.09 -13.33
C THR A 5 -9.66 35.35 -13.37
N THR A 6 -9.34 34.66 -12.28
CA THR A 6 -8.41 33.54 -12.29
C THR A 6 -8.95 32.52 -13.28
N SER A 7 -8.30 32.44 -14.44
CA SER A 7 -8.46 31.31 -15.35
C SER A 7 -8.11 30.05 -14.55
N VAL A 8 -9.13 29.25 -14.29
CA VAL A 8 -8.96 27.81 -14.04
C VAL A 8 -8.19 27.30 -15.25
N ASP A 9 -6.96 26.86 -15.02
CA ASP A 9 -6.04 26.41 -16.05
C ASP A 9 -6.74 25.40 -16.97
N ALA A 10 -6.79 25.74 -18.25
CA ALA A 10 -7.18 24.80 -19.30
C ALA A 10 -6.27 23.57 -19.23
N PRO A 11 -6.76 22.34 -19.54
CA PRO A 11 -5.91 21.17 -19.55
C PRO A 11 -4.78 21.42 -20.54
N SER A 12 -3.54 21.45 -20.04
CA SER A 12 -2.36 21.43 -20.88
C SER A 12 -2.51 20.26 -21.85
N ASP A 13 -2.14 20.46 -23.12
CA ASP A 13 -2.00 19.39 -24.12
C ASP A 13 -0.86 18.46 -23.69
N GLU A 14 -1.11 17.67 -22.64
CA GLU A 14 -0.25 16.61 -22.14
C GLU A 14 0.08 15.70 -23.30
N THR A 15 1.33 15.75 -23.76
CA THR A 15 1.78 15.01 -24.93
C THR A 15 1.48 13.53 -24.71
N PRO A 16 0.95 12.78 -25.70
CA PRO A 16 0.68 11.35 -25.55
C PRO A 16 1.87 10.55 -25.00
N SER A 17 3.10 11.01 -25.28
CA SER A 17 4.34 10.47 -24.73
C SER A 17 4.47 10.61 -23.21
N LEU A 18 4.03 11.72 -22.62
CA LEU A 18 4.08 11.95 -21.16
C LEU A 18 3.11 11.02 -20.42
N ARG A 19 1.90 10.83 -20.97
CA ARG A 19 0.91 9.86 -20.45
C ARG A 19 1.42 8.43 -20.54
N ALA A 20 2.02 8.07 -21.68
CA ALA A 20 2.63 6.76 -21.87
C ALA A 20 3.79 6.52 -20.88
N PHE A 21 4.64 7.53 -20.67
CA PHE A 21 5.71 7.47 -19.68
C PHE A 21 5.15 7.24 -18.27
N GLY A 22 4.11 7.98 -17.86
CA GLY A 22 3.44 7.77 -16.57
C GLY A 22 2.89 6.36 -16.40
N MET A 23 2.24 5.80 -17.43
CA MET A 23 1.73 4.43 -17.40
C MET A 23 2.86 3.40 -17.23
N VAL A 24 3.98 3.57 -17.92
CA VAL A 24 5.16 2.68 -17.77
C VAL A 24 5.73 2.76 -16.35
N MET A 25 5.87 3.97 -15.80
CA MET A 25 6.35 4.18 -14.44
C MET A 25 5.45 3.49 -13.39
N ILE A 26 4.13 3.56 -13.57
CA ILE A 26 3.17 2.86 -12.70
C ILE A 26 3.37 1.34 -12.78
N ILE A 27 3.46 0.78 -13.98
CA ILE A 27 3.65 -0.68 -14.17
C ILE A 27 4.96 -1.14 -13.52
N LEU A 28 6.05 -0.39 -13.69
CA LEU A 28 7.33 -0.70 -13.03
C LEU A 28 7.20 -0.66 -11.51
N GLY A 29 6.50 0.34 -10.96
CA GLY A 29 6.20 0.42 -9.53
C GLY A 29 5.43 -0.80 -9.01
N GLN A 30 4.45 -1.28 -9.77
CA GLN A 30 3.69 -2.49 -9.42
C GLN A 30 4.55 -3.76 -9.43
N VAL A 31 5.52 -3.87 -10.34
CA VAL A 31 6.47 -4.99 -10.35
C VAL A 31 7.34 -4.97 -9.09
N VAL A 32 7.87 -3.80 -8.71
CA VAL A 32 8.67 -3.66 -7.48
C VAL A 32 7.84 -4.01 -6.25
N GLN A 33 6.60 -3.53 -6.18
CA GLN A 33 5.68 -3.86 -5.08
C GLN A 33 5.40 -5.37 -5.00
N ALA A 34 5.15 -6.03 -6.13
CA ALA A 34 4.91 -7.46 -6.16
C ALA A 34 6.15 -8.25 -5.69
N LEU A 35 7.35 -7.84 -6.11
CA LEU A 35 8.62 -8.43 -5.65
C LEU A 35 8.80 -8.26 -4.15
N GLN A 36 8.53 -7.06 -3.60
CA GLN A 36 8.58 -6.82 -2.17
C GLN A 36 7.69 -7.80 -1.39
N VAL A 37 6.43 -7.95 -1.79
CA VAL A 37 5.48 -8.83 -1.09
C VAL A 37 5.92 -10.30 -1.15
N VAL A 38 6.47 -10.75 -2.29
CA VAL A 38 7.01 -12.12 -2.42
C VAL A 38 8.27 -12.32 -1.58
N VAL A 39 9.17 -11.34 -1.54
CA VAL A 39 10.39 -11.39 -0.71
C VAL A 39 10.03 -11.38 0.78
N GLU A 40 9.06 -10.59 1.21
CA GLU A 40 8.54 -10.58 2.58
C GLU A 40 7.98 -11.95 2.97
N GLU A 41 7.14 -12.54 2.11
CA GLU A 41 6.61 -13.88 2.35
C GLU A 41 7.75 -14.92 2.45
N ARG A 42 8.74 -14.85 1.55
CA ARG A 42 9.90 -15.74 1.55
C ARG A 42 10.72 -15.58 2.83
N LEU A 43 10.92 -14.34 3.29
CA LEU A 43 11.64 -14.04 4.53
C LEU A 43 10.91 -14.62 5.75
N LEU A 44 9.59 -14.39 5.85
CA LEU A 44 8.74 -14.90 6.92
C LEU A 44 8.67 -16.44 6.96
N ARG A 45 8.77 -17.10 5.80
CA ARG A 45 8.76 -18.56 5.70
C ARG A 45 10.10 -19.18 6.09
N HIS A 46 11.21 -18.58 5.70
CA HIS A 46 12.55 -19.15 5.89
C HIS A 46 13.24 -18.72 7.19
N HIS A 47 12.79 -17.64 7.83
CA HIS A 47 13.39 -17.13 9.07
C HIS A 47 12.34 -16.95 10.17
N THR A 48 12.69 -17.29 11.41
CA THR A 48 11.85 -17.11 12.59
C THR A 48 11.98 -15.68 13.14
N ILE A 49 11.64 -14.69 12.30
CA ILE A 49 11.68 -13.27 12.66
C ILE A 49 10.26 -12.81 12.97
N ALA A 50 10.10 -12.01 14.03
CA ALA A 50 8.82 -11.40 14.35
C ALA A 50 8.33 -10.51 13.18
N PRO A 51 7.10 -10.71 12.66
CA PRO A 51 6.58 -9.93 11.51
C PRO A 51 6.60 -8.43 11.73
N PHE A 52 6.32 -7.99 12.96
CA PHE A 52 6.34 -6.58 13.35
C PHE A 52 7.74 -5.95 13.29
N LEU A 53 8.79 -6.73 13.55
CA LEU A 53 10.16 -6.23 13.44
C LEU A 53 10.52 -5.95 11.97
N ILE A 54 10.09 -6.81 11.05
CA ILE A 54 10.32 -6.63 9.61
C ILE A 54 9.67 -5.34 9.12
N THR A 55 8.36 -5.16 9.36
CA THR A 55 7.64 -3.95 8.97
C THR A 55 8.15 -2.69 9.68
N GLY A 56 8.58 -2.80 10.95
CA GLY A 56 9.19 -1.69 11.68
C GLY A 56 10.53 -1.25 11.05
N MET A 57 11.39 -2.20 10.69
CA MET A 57 12.66 -1.92 10.04
C MET A 57 12.48 -1.34 8.64
N GLU A 58 11.50 -1.82 7.88
CA GLU A 58 11.12 -1.23 6.59
C GLU A 58 10.68 0.23 6.76
N GLY A 59 9.88 0.54 7.78
CA GLY A 59 9.47 1.91 8.09
C GLY A 59 10.66 2.83 8.41
N VAL A 60 11.66 2.33 9.15
CA VAL A 60 12.89 3.09 9.47
C VAL A 60 13.71 3.36 8.20
N TRP A 61 13.95 2.34 7.37
CA TRP A 61 14.70 2.50 6.12
C TRP A 61 13.95 3.37 5.11
N GLY A 62 12.62 3.20 4.99
CA GLY A 62 11.78 4.03 4.13
C GLY A 62 11.78 5.50 4.56
N THR A 63 11.72 5.76 5.87
CA THR A 63 11.85 7.11 6.41
C THR A 63 13.22 7.71 6.10
N LEU A 64 14.30 6.93 6.27
CA LEU A 64 15.65 7.37 5.93
C LEU A 64 15.78 7.71 4.43
N PHE A 65 15.29 6.85 3.54
CA PHE A 65 15.31 7.11 2.09
C PHE A 65 14.45 8.32 1.71
N MET A 66 13.32 8.53 2.38
CA MET A 66 12.51 9.73 2.17
C MET A 66 13.28 11.02 2.50
N PHE A 67 13.94 11.07 3.65
CA PHE A 67 14.70 12.27 4.05
C PHE A 67 15.99 12.49 3.24
N VAL A 68 16.70 11.41 2.88
CA VAL A 68 18.02 11.50 2.25
C VAL A 68 17.94 11.58 0.72
N ILE A 69 16.92 10.98 0.10
CA ILE A 69 16.83 10.85 -1.35
C ILE A 69 15.62 11.59 -1.90
N ALA A 70 14.41 11.25 -1.43
CA ALA A 70 13.18 11.78 -2.03
C ALA A 70 13.02 13.29 -1.83
N PHE A 71 13.10 13.79 -0.59
CA PHE A 71 12.93 15.21 -0.32
C PHE A 71 13.97 16.09 -1.02
N PRO A 72 15.29 15.76 -1.05
CA PRO A 72 16.25 16.54 -1.81
C PRO A 72 15.96 16.56 -3.32
N ILE A 73 15.56 15.43 -3.91
CA ILE A 73 15.22 15.37 -5.34
C ILE A 73 14.00 16.24 -5.64
N ILE A 74 12.93 16.11 -4.86
CA ILE A 74 11.68 16.86 -5.08
C ILE A 74 11.90 18.37 -4.85
N TYR A 75 12.72 18.74 -3.86
CA TYR A 75 13.08 20.13 -3.61
C TYR A 75 13.86 20.77 -4.78
N MET A 76 14.69 19.99 -5.49
CA MET A 76 15.46 20.48 -6.64
C MET A 76 14.63 20.62 -7.93
N ILE A 77 13.49 19.94 -8.02
CA ILE A 77 12.60 20.05 -9.19
C ILE A 77 11.87 21.40 -9.09
N PRO A 78 11.91 22.25 -10.13
CA PRO A 78 11.20 23.52 -10.11
C PRO A 78 9.70 23.28 -10.15
N GLY A 79 8.96 23.98 -9.27
CA GLY A 79 7.52 23.84 -9.15
C GLY A 79 6.83 25.07 -8.59
N ALA A 80 5.52 24.94 -8.36
CA ALA A 80 4.65 26.04 -7.97
C ALA A 80 4.82 26.47 -6.50
N ASP A 81 5.38 25.60 -5.65
CA ASP A 81 5.48 25.82 -4.21
C ASP A 81 6.82 26.44 -3.85
N ALA A 82 6.84 27.79 -3.83
CA ALA A 82 8.01 28.60 -3.50
C ALA A 82 9.26 28.34 -4.38
N GLY A 83 9.05 27.91 -5.63
CA GLY A 83 10.12 27.64 -6.60
C GLY A 83 10.59 26.18 -6.67
N SER A 84 10.01 25.31 -5.85
CA SER A 84 10.25 23.86 -5.82
C SER A 84 8.95 23.09 -6.07
N ALA A 85 9.05 21.82 -6.45
CA ALA A 85 7.89 20.93 -6.61
C ALA A 85 7.24 20.60 -5.26
N GLU A 86 8.05 20.53 -4.20
CA GLU A 86 7.59 20.44 -2.81
C GLU A 86 8.64 21.08 -1.91
N ASN A 87 8.20 21.95 -0.99
CA ASN A 87 9.09 22.59 -0.03
C ASN A 87 8.79 22.07 1.38
N PRO A 88 9.61 21.15 1.94
CA PRO A 88 9.34 20.54 3.23
C PRO A 88 9.38 21.54 4.39
N ILE A 89 10.09 22.67 4.23
CA ILE A 89 10.15 23.72 5.25
C ILE A 89 8.80 24.45 5.32
N ASP A 90 8.22 24.78 4.17
CA ASP A 90 6.91 25.43 4.11
C ASP A 90 5.79 24.50 4.62
N THR A 91 5.86 23.21 4.26
CA THR A 91 4.94 22.19 4.78
C THR A 91 4.99 22.09 6.30
N MET A 92 6.17 22.15 6.92
CA MET A 92 6.29 22.14 8.38
C MET A 92 5.63 23.36 9.03
N VAL A 93 5.79 24.54 8.44
CA VAL A 93 5.12 25.76 8.89
C VAL A 93 3.60 25.64 8.75
N MET A 94 3.09 25.06 7.67
CA MET A 94 1.65 24.80 7.51
C MET A 94 1.10 23.85 8.57
N ILE A 95 1.86 22.80 8.93
CA ILE A 95 1.47 21.84 9.97
C ILE A 95 1.45 22.52 11.34
N GLU A 96 2.44 23.34 11.68
CA GLU A 96 2.50 24.03 12.97
C GLU A 96 1.31 24.97 13.16
N ASN A 97 0.92 25.68 12.11
CA ASN A 97 -0.13 26.70 12.17
C ASN A 97 -1.57 26.15 12.17
N SER A 98 -1.78 24.88 11.79
CA SER A 98 -3.13 24.29 11.66
C SER A 98 -3.33 23.07 12.55
N THR A 99 -4.03 23.25 13.67
CA THR A 99 -4.38 22.16 14.59
C THR A 99 -5.25 21.09 13.93
N GLY A 100 -6.12 21.47 12.99
CA GLY A 100 -6.92 20.50 12.23
C GLY A 100 -6.06 19.59 11.35
N LEU A 101 -5.04 20.15 10.70
CA LEU A 101 -4.10 19.39 9.88
C LEU A 101 -3.26 18.43 10.73
N GLN A 102 -2.83 18.86 11.92
CA GLN A 102 -2.08 18.00 12.85
C GLN A 102 -2.87 16.75 13.23
N TRP A 103 -4.15 16.88 13.58
CA TRP A 103 -5.00 15.73 13.90
C TRP A 103 -5.20 14.79 12.71
N LEU A 104 -5.39 15.35 11.50
CA LEU A 104 -5.51 14.56 10.28
C LEU A 104 -4.23 13.76 9.99
N ILE A 105 -3.05 14.38 10.17
CA ILE A 105 -1.76 13.71 9.99
C ILE A 105 -1.57 12.61 11.03
N LEU A 106 -1.89 12.86 12.29
CA LEU A 106 -1.79 11.83 13.34
C LEU A 106 -2.69 10.63 13.05
N LEU A 107 -3.94 10.88 12.64
CA LEU A 107 -4.87 9.82 12.25
C LEU A 107 -4.35 9.05 11.02
N TYR A 108 -3.79 9.77 10.04
CA TYR A 108 -3.22 9.18 8.84
C TYR A 108 -2.01 8.28 9.17
N ILE A 109 -1.07 8.74 9.98
CA ILE A 109 0.08 7.94 10.43
C ILE A 109 -0.40 6.67 11.14
N PHE A 110 -1.36 6.80 12.06
CA PHE A 110 -1.91 5.65 12.78
C PHE A 110 -2.62 4.67 11.84
N SER A 111 -3.35 5.18 10.84
CA SER A 111 -4.03 4.38 9.82
C SER A 111 -3.03 3.61 8.97
N VAL A 112 -2.00 4.28 8.44
CA VAL A 112 -0.95 3.66 7.62
C VAL A 112 -0.16 2.63 8.42
N PHE A 113 0.17 2.93 9.68
CA PHE A 113 0.83 1.98 10.57
C PHE A 113 -0.01 0.72 10.75
N THR A 114 -1.29 0.87 11.10
CA THR A 114 -2.19 -0.27 11.31
C THR A 114 -2.41 -1.05 10.02
N TYR A 115 -2.51 -0.36 8.88
CA TYR A 115 -2.62 -0.97 7.57
C TYR A 115 -1.41 -1.86 7.24
N ASN A 116 -0.19 -1.33 7.38
CA ASN A 116 1.03 -2.09 7.12
C ASN A 116 1.19 -3.29 8.09
N MET A 117 0.87 -3.09 9.37
CA MET A 117 0.86 -4.16 10.37
C MET A 117 -0.15 -5.27 10.02
N SER A 118 -1.35 -4.91 9.57
CA SER A 118 -2.34 -5.90 9.12
C SER A 118 -1.88 -6.63 7.85
N GLY A 119 -1.21 -5.94 6.92
CA GLY A 119 -0.70 -6.53 5.68
C GLY A 119 0.36 -7.60 5.93
N ILE A 120 1.34 -7.32 6.80
CA ILE A 120 2.37 -8.31 7.15
C ILE A 120 1.76 -9.49 7.93
N LEU A 121 0.76 -9.25 8.78
CA LEU A 121 0.05 -10.29 9.51
C LEU A 121 -0.74 -11.23 8.58
N VAL A 122 -1.41 -10.68 7.56
CA VAL A 122 -2.09 -11.49 6.54
C VAL A 122 -1.08 -12.33 5.76
N THR A 123 0.06 -11.74 5.40
CA THR A 123 1.13 -12.47 4.68
C THR A 123 1.68 -13.61 5.54
N TYR A 124 1.84 -13.36 6.85
CA TYR A 124 2.32 -14.34 7.82
C TYR A 124 1.32 -15.48 8.08
N ALA A 125 0.03 -15.17 8.23
CA ALA A 125 -1.02 -16.13 8.58
C ALA A 125 -1.63 -16.84 7.36
N LEU A 126 -1.41 -16.32 6.15
CA LEU A 126 -1.94 -16.88 4.91
C LEU A 126 -0.82 -16.95 3.87
N SER A 127 -0.72 -15.96 2.99
CA SER A 127 0.28 -15.93 1.90
C SER A 127 0.33 -14.54 1.27
N ALA A 128 1.35 -14.27 0.45
CA ALA A 128 1.40 -13.07 -0.40
C ALA A 128 0.17 -12.95 -1.29
N VAL A 129 -0.30 -14.05 -1.87
CA VAL A 129 -1.44 -14.03 -2.79
C VAL A 129 -2.71 -13.56 -2.10
N HIS A 130 -3.00 -14.08 -0.90
CA HIS A 130 -4.13 -13.62 -0.09
C HIS A 130 -4.03 -12.13 0.28
N ARG A 131 -2.81 -11.62 0.57
CA ARG A 131 -2.60 -10.18 0.75
C ARG A 131 -2.95 -9.39 -0.50
N THR A 132 -2.45 -9.80 -1.68
CA THR A 132 -2.76 -9.10 -2.93
C THR A 132 -4.25 -9.12 -3.27
N MET A 133 -4.97 -10.19 -2.88
CA MET A 133 -6.43 -10.25 -3.02
C MET A 133 -7.16 -9.23 -2.12
N LEU A 134 -6.73 -9.09 -0.86
CA LEU A 134 -7.27 -8.07 0.04
C LEU A 134 -6.92 -6.65 -0.43
N GLU A 135 -5.75 -6.46 -1.04
CA GLU A 135 -5.37 -5.18 -1.63
C GLU A 135 -6.26 -4.84 -2.84
N ALA A 136 -6.54 -5.82 -3.71
CA ALA A 136 -7.46 -5.63 -4.82
C ALA A 136 -8.89 -5.31 -4.36
N SER A 137 -9.39 -5.98 -3.31
CA SER A 137 -10.74 -5.76 -2.78
C SER A 137 -10.93 -4.39 -2.12
N ARG A 138 -9.84 -3.75 -1.64
CA ARG A 138 -9.90 -2.37 -1.11
C ARG A 138 -10.55 -1.42 -2.10
N THR A 139 -10.20 -1.53 -3.39
CA THR A 139 -10.73 -0.62 -4.42
C THR A 139 -12.25 -0.73 -4.54
N ALA A 140 -12.80 -1.94 -4.38
CA ALA A 140 -14.24 -2.18 -4.33
C ALA A 140 -14.89 -1.54 -3.10
N VAL A 141 -14.26 -1.67 -1.93
CA VAL A 141 -14.74 -1.07 -0.68
C VAL A 141 -14.76 0.46 -0.79
N ILE A 142 -13.69 1.07 -1.32
CA ILE A 142 -13.62 2.53 -1.53
C ILE A 142 -14.78 2.97 -2.43
N TRP A 143 -15.02 2.27 -3.54
CA TRP A 143 -16.12 2.59 -4.44
C TRP A 143 -17.50 2.48 -3.78
N ILE A 144 -17.74 1.45 -2.97
CA ILE A 144 -19.01 1.31 -2.22
C ILE A 144 -19.19 2.48 -1.25
N VAL A 145 -18.12 2.88 -0.54
CA VAL A 145 -18.16 4.04 0.37
C VAL A 145 -18.47 5.32 -0.40
N ASP A 146 -17.86 5.50 -1.58
CA ASP A 146 -18.06 6.68 -2.41
C ASP A 146 -19.52 6.83 -2.89
N LEU A 147 -20.14 5.75 -3.36
CA LEU A 147 -21.58 5.71 -3.66
C LEU A 147 -22.46 5.97 -2.43
N THR A 148 -22.04 5.46 -1.28
CA THR A 148 -22.78 5.63 -0.01
C THR A 148 -22.74 7.08 0.46
N ILE A 149 -21.60 7.77 0.32
CA ILE A 149 -21.46 9.19 0.66
C ILE A 149 -22.40 10.02 -0.22
N HIS A 150 -22.45 9.76 -1.52
CA HIS A 150 -23.37 10.47 -2.42
C HIS A 150 -24.85 10.25 -2.02
N SER A 151 -25.19 9.04 -1.55
CA SER A 151 -26.55 8.70 -1.13
C SER A 151 -26.98 9.38 0.18
N ILE A 152 -26.06 9.54 1.14
CA ILE A 152 -26.33 10.11 2.47
C ILE A 152 -26.21 11.64 2.47
N ALA A 153 -25.29 12.20 1.68
CA ALA A 153 -25.05 13.63 1.59
C ALA A 153 -25.01 14.09 0.11
N PRO A 154 -26.17 14.23 -0.56
CA PRO A 154 -26.24 14.60 -1.98
C PRO A 154 -25.68 16.00 -2.29
N SER A 155 -25.57 16.86 -1.26
CA SER A 155 -24.99 18.20 -1.33
C SER A 155 -23.47 18.23 -1.09
N SER A 156 -22.87 17.09 -0.75
CA SER A 156 -21.42 16.96 -0.61
C SER A 156 -20.75 16.98 -1.98
N PRO A 157 -19.60 17.66 -2.15
CA PRO A 157 -18.79 17.55 -3.37
C PRO A 157 -18.07 16.20 -3.49
N PHE A 158 -18.14 15.35 -2.46
CA PHE A 158 -17.51 14.04 -2.39
C PHE A 158 -18.54 12.93 -2.66
N GLY A 159 -18.18 11.92 -3.45
CA GLY A 159 -19.07 10.81 -3.82
C GLY A 159 -19.33 10.71 -5.34
N GLU A 160 -19.18 9.52 -5.90
CA GLU A 160 -19.55 9.19 -7.28
C GLU A 160 -21.07 9.05 -7.44
N VAL A 161 -21.61 9.63 -8.51
CA VAL A 161 -23.01 9.45 -8.90
C VAL A 161 -23.15 8.14 -9.65
N TRP A 162 -24.23 7.40 -9.39
CA TRP A 162 -24.53 6.21 -10.19
C TRP A 162 -24.76 6.57 -11.66
N THR A 163 -23.88 6.09 -12.54
CA THR A 163 -23.96 6.30 -14.00
C THR A 163 -24.17 4.98 -14.75
N MET A 164 -24.40 5.06 -16.07
CA MET A 164 -24.49 3.86 -16.91
C MET A 164 -23.21 3.01 -16.88
N TRP A 165 -22.04 3.65 -16.72
CA TRP A 165 -20.75 2.96 -16.64
C TRP A 165 -20.52 2.28 -15.30
N SER A 166 -21.21 2.71 -14.24
CA SER A 166 -21.16 2.07 -12.91
C SER A 166 -21.65 0.62 -12.96
N TRP A 167 -22.47 0.23 -13.95
CA TRP A 167 -22.82 -1.18 -14.20
C TRP A 167 -21.61 -2.02 -14.64
N LEU A 168 -20.74 -1.48 -15.49
CA LEU A 168 -19.52 -2.16 -15.91
C LEU A 168 -18.54 -2.32 -14.74
N GLN A 169 -18.46 -1.29 -13.89
CA GLN A 169 -17.64 -1.32 -12.68
C GLN A 169 -18.16 -2.35 -11.65
N LEU A 170 -19.48 -2.39 -11.42
CA LEU A 170 -20.09 -3.41 -10.58
C LEU A 170 -19.80 -4.82 -11.10
N PHE A 171 -19.90 -5.02 -12.42
CA PHE A 171 -19.53 -6.29 -13.04
C PHE A 171 -18.05 -6.63 -12.80
N GLY A 172 -17.14 -5.66 -12.94
CA GLY A 172 -15.71 -5.83 -12.66
C GLY A 172 -15.43 -6.26 -11.21
N PHE A 173 -16.09 -5.62 -10.23
CA PHE A 173 -15.97 -6.03 -8.83
C PHE A 173 -16.60 -7.40 -8.56
N GLY A 174 -17.72 -7.71 -9.21
CA GLY A 174 -18.33 -9.05 -9.14
C GLY A 174 -17.38 -10.14 -9.66
N LEU A 175 -16.71 -9.88 -10.79
CA LEU A 175 -15.69 -10.77 -11.34
C LEU A 175 -14.48 -10.92 -10.39
N LEU A 176 -14.05 -9.83 -9.75
CA LEU A 176 -12.97 -9.83 -8.77
C LEU A 176 -13.32 -10.72 -7.57
N VAL A 177 -14.50 -10.53 -6.96
CA VAL A 177 -14.96 -11.34 -5.81
C VAL A 177 -15.15 -12.80 -6.22
N PHE A 178 -15.69 -13.05 -7.41
CA PHE A 178 -15.82 -14.40 -7.95
C PHE A 178 -14.45 -15.08 -8.11
N GLY A 179 -13.46 -14.40 -8.69
CA GLY A 179 -12.11 -14.92 -8.83
C GLY A 179 -11.45 -15.26 -7.48
N GLN A 180 -11.67 -14.43 -6.47
CA GLN A 180 -11.22 -14.69 -5.10
C GLN A 180 -11.91 -15.91 -4.49
N ALA A 181 -13.22 -16.04 -4.66
CA ALA A 181 -13.98 -17.18 -4.15
C ALA A 181 -13.57 -18.51 -4.81
N VAL A 182 -13.20 -18.48 -6.09
CA VAL A 182 -12.60 -19.64 -6.79
C VAL A 182 -11.21 -19.95 -6.25
N TYR A 183 -10.36 -18.94 -6.03
CA TYR A 183 -9.01 -19.15 -5.49
C TYR A 183 -9.01 -19.69 -4.06
N SER A 184 -9.94 -19.25 -3.21
CA SER A 184 -10.09 -19.75 -1.85
C SER A 184 -10.82 -21.11 -1.76
N ASP A 185 -11.03 -21.80 -2.89
CA ASP A 185 -11.77 -23.06 -2.99
C ASP A 185 -13.20 -23.04 -2.40
N ILE A 186 -13.77 -21.84 -2.20
CA ILE A 186 -15.16 -21.65 -1.76
C ILE A 186 -16.11 -22.09 -2.88
N ILE A 187 -15.76 -21.71 -4.12
CA ILE A 187 -16.48 -22.10 -5.34
C ILE A 187 -15.63 -23.09 -6.12
N ARG A 188 -16.09 -24.35 -6.19
CA ARG A 188 -15.44 -25.40 -6.98
C ARG A 188 -16.07 -25.47 -8.36
N LEU A 189 -15.27 -25.26 -9.40
CA LEU A 189 -15.65 -25.36 -10.79
C LEU A 189 -15.59 -26.83 -11.24
N PRO A 190 -16.65 -27.34 -11.90
CA PRO A 190 -16.65 -28.71 -12.40
C PRO A 190 -15.59 -28.88 -13.51
N GLY A 191 -14.64 -29.80 -13.30
CA GLY A 191 -13.59 -30.13 -14.28
C GLY A 191 -12.16 -29.72 -13.91
N PHE A 192 -11.96 -28.99 -12.81
CA PHE A 192 -10.63 -28.67 -12.29
C PHE A 192 -10.23 -29.65 -11.18
N TYR A 193 -8.93 -29.97 -11.10
CA TYR A 193 -8.37 -30.76 -10.02
C TYR A 193 -8.17 -29.87 -8.79
N TYR A 194 -8.80 -30.25 -7.69
CA TYR A 194 -8.63 -29.62 -6.38
C TYR A 194 -7.86 -30.58 -5.50
N ASP A 195 -6.74 -30.13 -4.95
CA ASP A 195 -5.99 -30.93 -3.99
C ASP A 195 -6.84 -31.11 -2.72
N LEU A 196 -7.37 -32.32 -2.52
CA LEU A 196 -8.17 -32.71 -1.35
C LEU A 196 -7.32 -32.87 -0.08
N THR A 197 -6.00 -32.70 -0.18
CA THR A 197 -5.17 -32.60 1.01
C THR A 197 -5.47 -31.28 1.69
N PRO A 198 -5.98 -31.25 2.93
CA PRO A 198 -6.04 -30.00 3.67
C PRO A 198 -4.63 -29.41 3.64
N PRO A 199 -4.47 -28.09 3.38
CA PRO A 199 -3.16 -27.48 3.46
C PRO A 199 -2.56 -27.91 4.80
N LYS A 200 -1.34 -28.49 4.78
CA LYS A 200 -0.63 -28.78 6.02
C LYS A 200 -0.79 -27.54 6.91
N PRO A 201 -1.13 -27.66 8.20
CA PRO A 201 -1.40 -26.54 9.09
C PRO A 201 -0.13 -25.72 9.43
N GLU A 202 0.78 -25.57 8.47
CA GLU A 202 1.93 -24.68 8.52
C GLU A 202 1.53 -23.22 8.25
N TYR A 203 0.35 -22.98 7.67
CA TYR A 203 -0.18 -21.66 7.35
C TYR A 203 -0.91 -20.97 8.51
N LEU A 204 -1.57 -21.70 9.40
CA LEU A 204 -2.19 -21.13 10.60
C LEU A 204 -1.19 -21.03 11.76
N ARG A 205 -0.14 -20.22 11.61
CA ARG A 205 0.62 -19.79 12.80
C ARG A 205 -0.29 -18.87 13.62
N SER A 206 -0.84 -19.43 14.70
CA SER A 206 -1.73 -18.72 15.62
C SER A 206 -1.10 -17.39 16.08
N PRO A 207 -1.87 -16.28 16.14
CA PRO A 207 -1.43 -15.03 16.78
C PRO A 207 -0.90 -15.24 18.21
N ALA A 208 -1.34 -16.30 18.90
CA ALA A 208 -0.83 -16.65 20.23
C ALA A 208 0.64 -17.13 20.20
N ALA A 209 1.09 -17.76 19.10
CA ALA A 209 2.50 -18.13 18.93
C ALA A 209 3.40 -16.88 18.73
N MET A 210 2.83 -15.76 18.27
CA MET A 210 3.52 -14.47 18.11
C MET A 210 3.81 -13.78 19.44
N MET A 211 2.95 -13.98 20.45
CA MET A 211 3.09 -13.36 21.77
C MET A 211 4.31 -13.87 22.55
N GLY A 212 4.86 -15.03 22.19
CA GLY A 212 6.11 -15.57 22.73
C GLY A 212 7.39 -14.92 22.18
N TYR A 213 7.31 -14.13 21.10
CA TYR A 213 8.46 -13.45 20.48
C TYR A 213 8.73 -12.05 21.05
N PHE A 214 7.88 -11.53 21.94
CA PHE A 214 8.03 -10.23 22.59
C PHE A 214 9.03 -10.24 23.78
N ASP A 215 10.11 -11.02 23.68
CA ASP A 215 11.25 -10.91 24.59
C ASP A 215 12.30 -9.95 23.99
N ALA A 216 12.64 -8.88 24.72
CA ALA A 216 13.58 -7.85 24.28
C ALA A 216 14.97 -8.41 23.92
N ARG A 217 15.37 -9.55 24.50
CA ARG A 217 16.61 -10.25 24.11
C ARG A 217 16.53 -10.89 22.72
N GLN A 218 15.36 -11.40 22.34
CA GLN A 218 15.15 -12.03 21.04
C GLN A 218 15.09 -10.99 19.91
N LEU A 219 14.47 -9.83 20.16
CA LEU A 219 14.45 -8.69 19.22
C LEU A 219 15.85 -8.16 18.84
N CYS A 220 16.80 -8.19 19.76
CA CYS A 220 18.20 -7.81 19.51
C CYS A 220 18.92 -8.84 18.63
N VAL A 221 18.67 -10.13 18.85
CA VAL A 221 19.24 -11.21 18.02
C VAL A 221 18.60 -11.22 16.63
N ASP A 222 17.28 -11.01 16.55
CA ASP A 222 16.52 -11.01 15.30
C ASP A 222 16.87 -9.80 14.42
N SER A 223 17.18 -8.63 15.00
CA SER A 223 17.66 -7.47 14.24
C SER A 223 19.07 -7.68 13.68
N LEU A 224 19.97 -8.32 14.43
CA LEU A 224 21.31 -8.67 13.96
C LEU A 224 21.28 -9.76 12.87
N GLN A 225 20.37 -10.73 12.99
CA GLN A 225 20.10 -11.74 11.97
C GLN A 225 19.50 -11.10 10.72
N LEU A 226 18.54 -10.19 10.85
CA LEU A 226 17.93 -9.48 9.72
C LEU A 226 18.98 -8.68 8.94
N VAL A 227 19.87 -7.94 9.61
CA VAL A 227 20.95 -7.19 8.95
C VAL A 227 21.91 -8.13 8.22
N HIS A 228 22.29 -9.26 8.82
CA HIS A 228 23.13 -10.26 8.15
C HIS A 228 22.42 -10.94 6.98
N VAL A 229 21.11 -11.19 7.07
CA VAL A 229 20.31 -11.77 5.98
C VAL A 229 20.13 -10.78 4.85
N ILE A 230 19.90 -9.49 5.14
CA ILE A 230 19.86 -8.42 4.14
C ILE A 230 21.22 -8.29 3.45
N HIS A 231 22.33 -8.31 4.21
CA HIS A 231 23.69 -8.32 3.65
C HIS A 231 23.92 -9.53 2.73
N ARG A 232 23.53 -10.72 3.17
CA ARG A 232 23.69 -11.96 2.38
C ARG A 232 22.76 -12.02 1.17
N MET A 233 21.59 -11.37 1.22
CA MET A 233 20.70 -11.23 0.07
C MET A 233 21.21 -10.19 -0.93
N MET A 234 21.86 -9.11 -0.48
CA MET A 234 22.57 -8.19 -1.38
C MET A 234 23.75 -8.88 -2.08
N GLU A 235 24.54 -9.70 -1.37
CA GLU A 235 25.63 -10.48 -1.98
C GLU A 235 25.13 -11.50 -3.02
N PHE A 236 23.94 -12.05 -2.84
CA PHE A 236 23.34 -12.99 -3.80
C PHE A 236 22.81 -12.32 -5.07
N GLN A 237 22.63 -11.00 -5.07
CA GLN A 237 22.15 -10.25 -6.22
C GLN A 237 23.30 -9.78 -7.14
N ASP A 238 24.54 -9.85 -6.65
CA ASP A 238 25.79 -9.58 -7.39
C ASP A 238 26.45 -10.86 -7.96
N SER A 239 25.81 -12.04 -7.81
CA SER A 239 26.27 -13.35 -8.31
C SER A 239 25.40 -13.87 -9.45
#